data_AF-A0A957YNJ8-F1
#
_entry.id   AF-A0A957YNJ8-F1
#
_cell.length_a   1.000
_cell.length_b   1.000
_cell.length_c   1.000
_cell.angle_alpha   90.00
_cell.angle_beta   90.00
_cell.angle_gamma   90.00
#
_symmetry.space_group_name_H-M   'P 1'
#
loop_
_entity.id
_entity.type
_entity.pdbx_description
1 polymer ?
#
loop_
_entity_poly.entity_id
_entity_poly.type
_entity_poly.pdbx_seq_one_letter_code
_entity_poly.pdbx_strand_id
1 'polypeptide(L)'
;MRKQTLFVLILFSFVLVLAGCGGKDEPEAKTNNTSVAAAAKNTSAENAATENTAAGNPANGEKLYMSSCVACHGADAKGVPSLGKSLHPSDSAFVHEHSDADLVEFIKVGRQPGEPLNTTGVAMPPKGGNPAISDAELYDIVAWIRTLD
;
A
#
# COMPACT_ATOMS: atom_id res chain seq x y z
N MET A 1 -35.02 -46.59 26.99
CA MET A 1 -34.19 -46.92 25.80
C MET A 1 -33.61 -45.59 25.29
N ARG A 2 -32.54 -44.99 25.86
CA ARG A 2 -31.11 -45.40 25.96
C ARG A 2 -30.38 -45.44 24.61
N LYS A 3 -30.20 -44.31 23.93
CA LYS A 3 -29.16 -44.10 22.89
C LYS A 3 -28.63 -42.65 22.84
N GLN A 4 -28.58 -41.97 24.00
CA GLN A 4 -28.19 -40.55 24.09
C GLN A 4 -26.85 -40.31 24.82
N THR A 5 -25.98 -41.31 25.00
CA THR A 5 -24.81 -41.16 25.90
C THR A 5 -23.47 -41.73 25.43
N LEU A 6 -23.30 -42.21 24.18
CA LEU A 6 -22.09 -42.97 23.81
C LEU A 6 -20.99 -42.20 23.04
N PHE A 7 -21.22 -40.94 22.63
CA PHE A 7 -20.20 -40.17 21.88
C PHE A 7 -19.58 -39.00 22.64
N VAL A 8 -19.90 -38.84 23.93
CA VAL A 8 -19.48 -37.69 24.77
C VAL A 8 -18.40 -38.09 25.80
N LEU A 9 -17.77 -39.26 25.67
CA LEU A 9 -16.88 -39.83 26.72
C LEU A 9 -15.46 -40.20 26.28
N ILE A 10 -14.90 -39.59 25.25
CA ILE A 10 -13.46 -39.70 24.95
C ILE A 10 -12.97 -38.32 24.51
N LEU A 11 -11.94 -37.80 25.18
CA LEU A 11 -11.31 -36.46 25.06
C LEU A 11 -11.70 -35.42 26.12
N PHE A 12 -12.10 -35.87 27.32
CA PHE A 12 -12.02 -35.07 28.55
C PHE A 12 -10.99 -35.70 29.50
N SER A 13 -9.71 -35.59 29.16
CA SER A 13 -8.57 -35.91 30.05
C SER A 13 -7.27 -35.38 29.45
N PHE A 14 -7.02 -34.09 29.58
CA PHE A 14 -5.68 -33.58 29.90
C PHE A 14 -5.86 -32.24 30.62
N VAL A 15 -6.14 -32.40 31.92
CA VAL A 15 -6.20 -31.36 32.94
C VAL A 15 -4.78 -30.87 33.22
N LEU A 16 -4.65 -29.53 33.28
CA LEU A 16 -3.66 -28.73 34.02
C LEU A 16 -2.16 -28.98 33.77
N VAL A 17 -1.40 -27.89 33.63
CA VAL A 17 -0.26 -27.54 34.53
C VAL A 17 0.31 -26.16 34.14
N LEU A 18 0.13 -25.21 35.07
CA LEU A 18 0.98 -24.06 35.44
C LEU A 18 1.20 -22.95 34.38
N ALA A 19 0.53 -21.79 34.45
CA ALA A 19 0.64 -20.77 35.52
C ALA A 19 2.10 -20.47 35.93
N GLY A 20 2.84 -19.80 35.04
CA GLY A 20 4.10 -19.15 35.34
C GLY A 20 3.94 -17.63 35.32
N CYS A 21 3.35 -17.06 36.37
CA CYS A 21 3.42 -15.63 36.67
C CYS A 21 3.60 -15.51 38.18
N GLY A 22 4.76 -15.00 38.62
CA GLY A 22 5.01 -14.74 40.03
C GLY A 22 6.45 -14.35 40.38
N GLY A 23 6.59 -13.19 41.04
CA GLY A 23 7.74 -12.79 41.86
C GLY A 23 8.34 -11.44 41.46
N LYS A 24 7.85 -10.30 41.97
CA LYS A 24 8.14 -9.63 43.27
C LYS A 24 9.31 -8.62 43.19
N ASP A 25 8.91 -7.35 43.35
CA ASP A 25 9.60 -6.11 43.79
C ASP A 25 10.75 -6.38 44.81
N GLU A 26 11.84 -5.64 44.98
CA GLU A 26 12.38 -4.29 44.64
C GLU A 26 13.87 -4.31 45.14
N PRO A 27 14.58 -3.21 45.44
CA PRO A 27 15.12 -2.08 44.66
C PRO A 27 16.67 -2.15 44.51
N GLU A 28 17.31 -1.29 43.70
CA GLU A 28 18.51 -0.51 44.08
C GLU A 28 19.05 0.35 42.93
N ALA A 29 19.28 1.62 43.26
CA ALA A 29 19.83 2.66 42.41
C ALA A 29 21.35 2.68 42.43
N LYS A 30 22.01 2.75 41.25
CA LYS A 30 23.35 3.31 40.99
C LYS A 30 23.48 3.51 39.47
N THR A 31 24.12 4.50 38.86
CA THR A 31 24.73 5.78 39.21
C THR A 31 25.09 6.40 37.85
N ASN A 32 24.67 7.64 37.59
CA ASN A 32 25.42 8.72 36.94
C ASN A 32 26.75 8.37 36.23
N ASN A 33 26.86 8.66 34.91
CA ASN A 33 27.68 9.75 34.32
C ASN A 33 28.16 9.53 32.85
N THR A 34 27.65 10.39 31.96
CA THR A 34 28.31 11.21 30.92
C THR A 34 29.64 10.78 30.23
N SER A 35 29.54 10.71 28.89
CA SER A 35 30.45 11.21 27.83
C SER A 35 31.74 10.45 27.46
N VAL A 36 31.82 10.04 26.18
CA VAL A 36 32.91 10.47 25.26
C VAL A 36 32.38 10.66 23.82
N ALA A 37 32.61 11.86 23.27
CA ALA A 37 32.85 12.29 21.88
C ALA A 37 33.12 11.21 20.79
N ALA A 38 33.00 11.41 19.46
CA ALA A 38 32.56 12.47 18.56
C ALA A 38 32.66 11.93 17.09
N ALA A 39 32.08 12.68 16.13
CA ALA A 39 32.35 12.71 14.68
C ALA A 39 31.91 11.49 13.83
N ALA A 40 30.90 11.59 12.95
CA ALA A 40 30.73 12.37 11.71
C ALA A 40 31.07 11.59 10.42
N LYS A 41 30.05 11.49 9.56
CA LYS A 41 30.03 11.39 8.08
C LYS A 41 30.54 10.13 7.37
N ASN A 42 29.65 9.55 6.56
CA ASN A 42 29.71 9.35 5.09
C ASN A 42 28.49 8.47 4.73
N THR A 43 27.41 8.93 4.10
CA THR A 43 27.26 9.47 2.72
C THR A 43 27.95 8.62 1.65
N SER A 44 27.12 7.85 0.97
CA SER A 44 27.13 7.58 -0.48
C SER A 44 25.64 7.66 -0.88
N ALA A 45 25.10 8.62 -1.65
CA ALA A 45 25.46 9.06 -3.00
C ALA A 45 25.73 7.82 -3.88
N GLU A 46 25.00 7.49 -4.93
CA GLU A 46 24.31 8.32 -5.92
C GLU A 46 23.55 7.34 -6.83
N ASN A 47 22.26 7.57 -7.10
CA ASN A 47 21.85 7.64 -8.50
C ASN A 47 20.67 8.61 -8.61
N ALA A 48 21.09 9.86 -8.82
CA ALA A 48 20.42 10.95 -9.51
C ALA A 48 18.97 10.74 -9.96
N ALA A 49 18.08 11.53 -9.37
CA ALA A 49 16.99 12.18 -10.09
C ALA A 49 16.65 13.48 -9.36
N THR A 50 17.57 14.45 -9.47
CA THR A 50 17.29 15.84 -9.14
C THR A 50 16.52 16.42 -10.33
N GLU A 51 15.21 16.57 -10.17
CA GLU A 51 14.30 17.55 -10.82
C GLU A 51 12.88 17.22 -10.33
N ASN A 52 12.63 17.46 -9.03
CA ASN A 52 11.31 17.29 -8.45
C ASN A 52 10.76 18.65 -8.06
N THR A 53 10.23 19.35 -9.06
CA THR A 53 9.24 20.40 -8.84
C THR A 53 8.14 20.16 -9.88
N ALA A 54 6.97 19.73 -9.41
CA ALA A 54 5.77 19.36 -10.17
C ALA A 54 5.77 18.01 -10.93
N ALA A 55 6.90 17.34 -11.16
CA ALA A 55 6.97 16.15 -12.02
C ALA A 55 6.78 14.78 -11.32
N GLY A 56 6.81 14.70 -9.98
CA GLY A 56 6.68 13.45 -9.22
C GLY A 56 7.92 12.54 -9.28
N ASN A 57 8.00 11.55 -8.38
CA ASN A 57 9.06 10.55 -8.29
C ASN A 57 8.57 9.19 -8.83
N PRO A 58 8.97 8.79 -10.06
CA PRO A 58 8.48 7.55 -10.67
C PRO A 58 8.89 6.28 -9.91
N ALA A 59 10.05 6.27 -9.24
CA ALA A 59 10.48 5.11 -8.45
C ALA A 59 9.62 4.90 -7.19
N ASN A 60 9.07 5.98 -6.62
CA ASN A 60 8.07 5.87 -5.56
C ASN A 60 6.69 5.51 -6.15
N GLY A 61 6.36 6.11 -7.29
CA GLY A 61 5.13 5.85 -8.04
C GLY A 61 4.92 4.38 -8.38
N GLU A 62 5.96 3.70 -8.83
CA GLU A 62 5.93 2.26 -9.10
C GLU A 62 5.51 1.46 -7.87
N LYS A 63 6.14 1.72 -6.71
CA LYS A 63 5.85 1.01 -5.46
C LYS A 63 4.40 1.21 -5.03
N LEU A 64 3.93 2.46 -5.10
CA LEU A 64 2.56 2.82 -4.76
C LEU A 64 1.56 2.16 -5.73
N TYR A 65 1.84 2.20 -7.03
CA TYR A 65 1.04 1.55 -8.05
C TYR A 65 0.95 0.03 -7.81
N MET A 66 2.08 -0.63 -7.52
CA MET A 66 2.11 -2.06 -7.21
C MET A 66 1.36 -2.40 -5.92
N SER A 67 1.20 -1.45 -4.99
CA SER A 67 0.44 -1.69 -3.76
C SER A 67 -1.07 -1.52 -3.93
N SER A 68 -1.50 -0.58 -4.78
CA SER A 68 -2.88 -0.05 -4.75
C SER A 68 -3.61 -0.13 -6.09
N CYS A 69 -2.91 -0.23 -7.22
CA CYS A 69 -3.51 -0.12 -8.55
C CYS A 69 -3.42 -1.43 -9.35
N VAL A 70 -2.37 -2.22 -9.12
CA VAL A 70 -2.01 -3.42 -9.89
C VAL A 70 -3.12 -4.46 -9.99
N ALA A 71 -3.91 -4.63 -8.94
CA ALA A 71 -4.95 -5.67 -8.88
C ALA A 71 -6.01 -5.48 -9.98
N CYS A 72 -6.27 -4.23 -10.39
CA CYS A 72 -7.25 -3.89 -11.41
C CYS A 72 -6.61 -3.53 -12.75
N HIS A 73 -5.45 -2.87 -12.72
CA HIS A 73 -4.82 -2.30 -13.91
C HIS A 73 -3.64 -3.12 -14.46
N GLY A 74 -3.27 -4.22 -13.81
CA GLY A 74 -2.17 -5.09 -14.24
C GLY A 74 -0.80 -4.54 -13.82
N ALA A 75 0.24 -5.39 -13.83
CA ALA A 75 1.59 -4.97 -13.41
C ALA A 75 2.29 -4.09 -14.44
N ASP A 76 1.93 -4.23 -15.72
CA ASP A 76 2.41 -3.42 -16.83
C ASP A 76 1.42 -2.30 -17.20
N ALA A 77 0.43 -2.03 -16.34
CA ALA A 77 -0.61 -1.04 -16.57
C ALA A 77 -1.47 -1.25 -17.83
N LYS A 78 -1.47 -2.43 -18.45
CA LYS A 78 -2.28 -2.71 -19.66
C LYS A 78 -3.75 -3.06 -19.38
N GLY A 79 -4.15 -3.01 -18.12
CA GLY A 79 -5.50 -3.33 -17.69
C GLY A 79 -5.72 -4.82 -17.47
N VAL A 80 -6.86 -5.12 -16.87
CA VAL A 80 -7.36 -6.49 -16.67
C VAL A 80 -8.75 -6.56 -17.30
N PRO A 81 -9.00 -7.51 -18.24
CA PRO A 81 -10.28 -7.64 -18.89
C PRO A 81 -11.45 -7.67 -17.90
N SER A 82 -12.50 -6.89 -18.19
CA SER A 82 -13.69 -6.74 -17.34
C SER A 82 -13.44 -6.20 -15.92
N LEU A 83 -12.27 -5.61 -15.64
CA LEU A 83 -11.94 -5.02 -14.35
C LEU A 83 -11.41 -3.59 -14.51
N GLY A 84 -10.11 -3.40 -14.75
CA GLY A 84 -9.49 -2.09 -14.98
C GLY A 84 -9.09 -1.88 -16.44
N LYS A 85 -9.22 -0.64 -16.92
CA LYS A 85 -8.75 -0.22 -18.26
C LYS A 85 -7.23 -0.12 -18.30
N SER A 86 -6.66 -0.14 -19.50
CA SER A 86 -5.25 0.22 -19.66
C SER A 86 -4.98 1.66 -19.24
N LEU A 87 -3.92 1.84 -18.47
CA LEU A 87 -3.28 3.12 -18.15
C LEU A 87 -1.93 3.26 -18.87
N HIS A 88 -1.53 2.25 -19.65
CA HIS A 88 -0.27 2.28 -20.38
C HIS A 88 -0.32 3.36 -21.47
N PRO A 89 0.68 4.28 -21.56
CA PRO A 89 0.66 5.36 -22.55
C PRO A 89 0.48 4.86 -23.99
N SER A 90 1.13 3.76 -24.37
CA SER A 90 1.07 3.26 -25.77
C SER A 90 -0.33 2.89 -26.28
N ASP A 91 -1.32 2.69 -25.42
CA ASP A 91 -2.69 2.33 -25.83
C ASP A 91 -3.82 3.06 -25.04
N SER A 92 -3.48 3.92 -24.08
CA SER A 92 -4.45 4.67 -23.27
C SER A 92 -4.59 6.13 -23.74
N ALA A 93 -5.57 6.39 -24.60
CA ALA A 93 -5.92 7.75 -25.01
C ALA A 93 -6.24 8.66 -23.82
N PHE A 94 -6.89 8.13 -22.78
CA PHE A 94 -7.20 8.89 -21.57
C PHE A 94 -5.94 9.41 -20.89
N VAL A 95 -4.90 8.58 -20.74
CA VAL A 95 -3.62 9.02 -20.16
C VAL A 95 -2.96 10.06 -21.05
N HIS A 96 -2.94 9.87 -22.37
CA HIS A 96 -2.32 10.82 -23.30
C HIS A 96 -3.00 12.19 -23.38
N GLU A 97 -4.34 12.23 -23.35
CA GLU A 97 -5.11 13.45 -23.59
C GLU A 97 -5.23 14.35 -22.34
N HIS A 98 -4.92 13.82 -21.16
CA HIS A 98 -5.08 14.53 -19.89
C HIS A 98 -3.73 14.96 -19.34
N SER A 99 -3.68 16.14 -18.73
CA SER A 99 -2.50 16.60 -18.00
C SER A 99 -2.29 15.76 -16.73
N ASP A 100 -1.10 15.82 -16.14
CA ASP A 100 -0.83 15.10 -14.88
C ASP A 100 -1.75 15.58 -13.75
N ALA A 101 -2.09 16.87 -13.71
CA ALA A 101 -3.03 17.41 -12.74
C ALA A 101 -4.46 16.86 -12.95
N ASP A 102 -4.90 16.72 -14.20
CA ASP A 102 -6.22 16.13 -14.50
C ASP A 102 -6.28 14.65 -14.11
N LEU A 103 -5.19 13.91 -14.35
CA LEU A 103 -5.07 12.52 -13.94
C LEU A 103 -5.08 12.38 -12.42
N VAL A 104 -4.33 13.21 -11.70
CA VAL A 104 -4.33 13.21 -10.23
C VAL A 104 -5.72 13.52 -9.69
N GLU A 105 -6.41 14.53 -10.21
CA GLU A 105 -7.76 14.88 -9.77
C GLU A 105 -8.76 13.75 -10.06
N PHE A 106 -8.66 13.12 -11.23
CA PHE A 106 -9.46 11.94 -11.55
C PHE A 106 -9.19 10.79 -10.58
N ILE A 107 -7.93 10.50 -10.26
CA ILE A 107 -7.58 9.42 -9.32
C ILE A 107 -8.10 9.73 -7.91
N LYS A 108 -8.11 11.00 -7.48
CA LYS A 108 -8.65 11.39 -6.15
C LYS A 108 -10.11 11.01 -5.95
N VAL A 109 -10.92 11.11 -7.00
CA VAL A 109 -12.37 10.85 -6.93
C VAL A 109 -12.77 9.49 -7.48
N GLY A 110 -12.02 8.96 -8.44
CA GLY A 110 -12.35 7.74 -9.17
C GLY A 110 -13.56 7.90 -10.09
N ARG A 111 -14.23 6.80 -10.42
CA ARG A 111 -15.40 6.76 -11.31
C ARG A 111 -16.37 5.67 -10.86
N GLN A 112 -17.60 6.05 -10.56
CA GLN A 112 -18.62 5.12 -10.09
C GLN A 112 -19.26 4.31 -11.24
N PRO A 113 -19.84 3.12 -10.97
CA PRO A 113 -20.44 2.25 -12.00
C PRO A 113 -21.51 2.92 -12.87
N GLY A 114 -22.33 3.78 -12.27
CA GLY A 114 -23.46 4.43 -12.93
C GLY A 114 -23.13 5.71 -13.70
N GLU A 115 -21.86 6.13 -13.73
CA GLU A 115 -21.49 7.35 -14.45
C GLU A 115 -21.48 7.16 -15.98
N PRO A 116 -21.91 8.15 -16.77
CA PRO A 116 -22.07 8.00 -18.22
C PRO A 116 -20.80 7.58 -18.98
N LEU A 117 -19.62 7.94 -18.46
CA LEU A 117 -18.33 7.62 -19.07
C LEU A 117 -17.68 6.35 -18.50
N ASN A 118 -18.36 5.65 -17.59
CA ASN A 118 -17.91 4.35 -17.12
C ASN A 118 -18.26 3.26 -18.15
N THR A 119 -17.27 2.82 -18.90
CA THR A 119 -17.46 1.78 -19.94
C THR A 119 -17.24 0.35 -19.44
N THR A 120 -16.75 0.15 -18.22
CA THR A 120 -16.56 -1.19 -17.63
C THR A 120 -17.75 -1.63 -16.78
N GLY A 121 -18.53 -0.68 -16.24
CA GLY A 121 -19.54 -0.95 -15.21
C GLY A 121 -18.93 -1.31 -13.85
N VAL A 122 -17.60 -1.22 -13.72
CA VAL A 122 -16.85 -1.48 -12.49
C VAL A 122 -16.47 -0.14 -11.87
N ALA A 123 -16.59 -0.03 -10.55
CA ALA A 123 -16.17 1.17 -9.83
C ALA A 123 -14.63 1.29 -9.86
N MET A 124 -14.12 2.45 -10.26
CA MET A 124 -12.78 2.87 -9.88
C MET A 124 -12.91 3.65 -8.57
N PRO A 125 -12.51 3.10 -7.41
CA PRO A 125 -12.63 3.81 -6.15
C PRO A 125 -11.68 5.01 -6.06
N PRO A 126 -12.02 6.03 -5.25
CA PRO A 126 -11.10 7.10 -4.88
C PRO A 126 -9.73 6.56 -4.48
N LYS A 127 -8.67 7.11 -5.08
CA LYS A 127 -7.25 6.78 -4.81
C LYS A 127 -6.94 5.29 -4.91
N GLY A 128 -7.58 4.57 -5.84
CA GLY A 128 -7.40 3.13 -5.99
C GLY A 128 -7.89 2.32 -4.78
N GLY A 129 -8.75 2.90 -3.94
CA GLY A 129 -9.22 2.28 -2.70
C GLY A 129 -8.29 2.48 -1.51
N ASN A 130 -7.21 3.26 -1.68
CA ASN A 130 -6.27 3.57 -0.61
C ASN A 130 -6.40 5.06 -0.20
N PRO A 131 -7.19 5.39 0.84
CA PRO A 131 -7.38 6.76 1.27
C PRO A 131 -6.14 7.41 1.89
N ALA A 132 -5.10 6.63 2.21
CA ALA A 132 -3.88 7.13 2.81
C ALA A 132 -2.93 7.80 1.80
N ILE A 133 -3.12 7.57 0.49
CA ILE A 133 -2.28 8.16 -0.55
C ILE A 133 -2.49 9.68 -0.57
N SER A 134 -1.42 10.44 -0.41
CA SER A 134 -1.40 11.91 -0.50
C SER A 134 -1.42 12.39 -1.96
N ASP A 135 -1.74 13.66 -2.17
CA ASP A 135 -1.75 14.23 -3.53
C ASP A 135 -0.34 14.21 -4.16
N ALA A 136 0.72 14.40 -3.38
CA ALA A 136 2.10 14.26 -3.85
C ALA A 136 2.41 12.82 -4.32
N GLU A 137 1.95 11.82 -3.57
CA GLU A 137 2.12 10.40 -3.95
C GLU A 137 1.28 10.03 -5.19
N LEU A 138 0.16 10.71 -5.44
CA LEU A 138 -0.57 10.55 -6.70
C LEU A 138 0.23 11.11 -7.89
N TYR A 139 0.92 12.24 -7.73
CA TYR A 139 1.86 12.71 -8.75
C TYR A 139 2.99 11.72 -8.99
N ASP A 140 3.52 11.07 -7.94
CA ASP A 140 4.52 10.01 -8.10
C ASP A 140 3.99 8.85 -8.95
N ILE A 141 2.76 8.38 -8.68
CA ILE A 141 2.11 7.31 -9.46
C ILE A 141 1.94 7.74 -10.93
N VAL A 142 1.44 8.94 -11.18
CA VAL A 142 1.27 9.46 -12.54
C VAL A 142 2.63 9.56 -13.24
N ALA A 143 3.65 10.07 -12.55
CA ALA A 143 5.02 10.14 -13.06
C ALA A 143 5.51 8.76 -13.52
N TRP A 144 5.29 7.71 -12.73
CA TRP A 144 5.63 6.35 -13.13
C TRP A 144 4.85 5.88 -14.37
N ILE A 145 3.54 6.09 -14.41
CA ILE A 145 2.71 5.73 -15.58
C ILE A 145 3.26 6.38 -16.86
N ARG A 146 3.71 7.65 -16.78
CA ARG A 146 4.32 8.37 -17.91
C ARG A 146 5.64 7.77 -18.40
N THR A 147 6.32 6.96 -17.59
CA THR A 147 7.58 6.31 -17.98
C THR A 147 7.40 4.99 -18.72
N LEU A 148 6.17 4.49 -18.86
CA LEU A 148 5.87 3.22 -19.53
C LEU A 148 5.84 3.41 -21.06
N ASP A 149 6.60 2.60 -21.79
CA ASP A 149 6.79 2.64 -23.25
C ASP A 149 6.03 1.53 -24.01
#